data_AF-A0A9D2GS17-F1
#
_entry.id   AF-A0A9D2GS17-F1
#
_cell.length_a   1.000
_cell.length_b   1.000
_cell.length_c   1.000
_cell.angle_alpha   90.00
_cell.angle_beta   90.00
_cell.angle_gamma   90.00
#
_symmetry.space_group_name_H-M   'P 1'
#
loop_
_entity.id
_entity.type
_entity.pdbx_description
1 polymer ?
#
loop_
_entity_poly.entity_id
_entity_poly.type
_entity_poly.pdbx_seq_one_letter_code
_entity_poly.pdbx_strand_id
1 'polypeptide(L)'
;MTSKFAKILEICLLVISLIGLIAFFIFNGKTGLYTVANEAEALATTGLLDVVLFWAYALVIAAIVLVVVLSLVNMAGNKRSLKRTGFTVLIAVVLIGLSYLFASGDPIAVNVAVQPTHATLKMTDTLLNLSYALVVLAILALVWGSVRNLIHNR
;
A
#
# COMPACT_ATOMS: atom_id res chain seq x y z
N MET A 1 21.05 -2.77 -10.97
CA MET A 1 20.81 -3.35 -9.62
C MET A 1 21.47 -4.71 -9.59
N THR A 2 22.35 -4.97 -8.64
CA THR A 2 23.04 -6.27 -8.54
C THR A 2 22.02 -7.38 -8.28
N SER A 3 22.08 -8.46 -9.06
CA SER A 3 21.12 -9.59 -9.03
C SER A 3 20.86 -10.18 -7.63
N LYS A 4 21.82 -10.03 -6.70
CA LYS A 4 21.69 -10.45 -5.29
C LYS A 4 20.65 -9.64 -4.51
N PHE A 5 20.61 -8.32 -4.70
CA PHE A 5 19.67 -7.43 -4.00
C PHE A 5 18.22 -7.69 -4.45
N ALA A 6 18.00 -7.85 -5.76
CA ALA A 6 16.69 -8.16 -6.30
C ALA A 6 16.15 -9.50 -5.75
N LYS A 7 17.00 -10.53 -5.67
CA LYS A 7 16.64 -11.82 -5.07
C LYS A 7 16.27 -11.70 -3.59
N ILE A 8 17.01 -10.90 -2.80
CA ILE A 8 16.69 -10.68 -1.38
C ILE A 8 15.33 -10.00 -1.24
N LEU A 9 15.07 -8.94 -2.01
CA LEU A 9 13.79 -8.24 -2.01
C LEU A 9 12.64 -9.18 -2.40
N GLU A 10 12.83 -9.99 -3.44
CA GLU A 10 11.86 -10.98 -3.92
C GLU A 10 11.53 -12.02 -2.83
N ILE A 11 12.54 -12.57 -2.16
CA ILE A 11 12.35 -13.51 -1.05
C ILE A 11 11.58 -12.83 0.10
N CYS A 12 11.92 -11.59 0.46
CA CYS A 12 11.19 -10.86 1.50
C CYS A 12 9.71 -10.68 1.12
N LEU A 13 9.41 -10.30 -0.12
CA LEU A 13 8.04 -10.13 -0.60
C LEU A 13 7.27 -11.46 -0.62
N LEU A 14 7.92 -12.54 -1.05
CA LEU A 14 7.33 -13.88 -1.03
C LEU A 14 6.98 -14.33 0.40
N VAL A 15 7.89 -14.12 1.35
CA VAL A 15 7.67 -14.47 2.76
C VAL A 15 6.50 -13.67 3.34
N ILE A 16 6.43 -12.37 3.10
CA ILE A 16 5.33 -11.51 3.58
C ILE A 16 3.99 -11.98 2.99
N SER A 17 3.96 -12.30 1.69
CA SER A 17 2.77 -12.84 1.01
C SER A 17 2.33 -14.18 1.61
N LEU A 18 3.29 -15.09 1.85
CA LEU A 18 3.00 -16.40 2.45
C LEU A 18 2.45 -16.27 3.87
N ILE A 19 3.02 -15.38 4.68
CA ILE A 19 2.53 -15.10 6.04
C ILE A 19 1.09 -14.56 5.99
N GLY A 20 0.80 -13.61 5.09
CA GLY A 20 -0.54 -13.07 4.91
C GLY A 20 -1.55 -14.15 4.50
N LEU A 21 -1.16 -15.03 3.57
CA LEU A 21 -1.97 -16.17 3.14
C LEU A 21 -2.27 -17.14 4.29
N ILE A 22 -1.25 -17.50 5.07
CA ILE A 22 -1.39 -18.40 6.23
C ILE A 22 -2.29 -17.77 7.30
N ALA A 23 -2.06 -16.49 7.62
CA ALA A 23 -2.87 -15.75 8.58
C ALA A 23 -4.34 -15.69 8.14
N PHE A 24 -4.59 -15.47 6.84
CA PHE A 24 -5.93 -15.49 6.26
C PHE A 24 -6.60 -16.85 6.47
N PHE A 25 -5.96 -17.96 6.10
CA PHE A 25 -6.56 -19.29 6.29
C PHE A 25 -6.81 -19.65 7.76
N ILE A 26 -5.89 -19.29 8.67
CA ILE A 26 -6.07 -19.49 10.11
C ILE A 26 -7.27 -18.69 10.63
N PHE A 27 -7.39 -17.42 10.21
CA PHE A 27 -8.52 -16.58 10.60
C PHE A 27 -9.84 -17.17 10.10
N ASN A 28 -9.93 -17.50 8.81
CA ASN A 28 -11.10 -18.12 8.20
C ASN A 28 -11.53 -19.41 8.92
N GLY A 29 -10.58 -20.27 9.29
CA GLY A 29 -10.86 -21.51 10.00
C GLY A 29 -11.34 -21.30 11.44
N LYS A 30 -11.00 -20.18 12.09
CA LYS A 30 -11.43 -19.85 13.46
C LYS A 30 -12.76 -19.13 13.53
N THR A 31 -13.06 -18.28 12.54
CA THR A 31 -14.24 -17.40 12.56
C THR A 31 -15.40 -17.90 11.71
N GLY A 32 -15.19 -18.96 10.91
CA GLY A 32 -16.23 -19.46 10.01
C GLY A 32 -16.54 -18.49 8.88
N LEU A 33 -15.58 -17.68 8.43
CA LEU A 33 -15.80 -16.68 7.39
C LEU A 33 -16.35 -17.26 6.06
N TYR A 34 -16.19 -18.56 5.83
CA TYR A 34 -16.78 -19.26 4.68
C TYR A 34 -18.27 -19.60 4.83
N THR A 35 -18.87 -19.39 6.01
CA THR A 35 -20.28 -19.71 6.29
C THR A 35 -21.19 -18.48 6.22
N VAL A 36 -20.64 -17.28 6.09
CA VAL A 36 -21.39 -16.03 5.93
C VAL A 36 -21.79 -15.81 4.47
N ALA A 37 -23.00 -15.31 4.25
CA ALA A 37 -23.58 -15.21 2.91
C ALA A 37 -23.12 -13.94 2.15
N ASN A 38 -22.65 -12.92 2.87
CA ASN A 38 -22.22 -11.66 2.29
C ASN A 38 -21.17 -10.94 3.18
N GLU A 39 -20.55 -9.90 2.61
CA GLU A 39 -19.49 -9.12 3.26
C GLU A 39 -19.99 -8.32 4.47
N ALA A 40 -21.24 -7.84 4.45
CA ALA A 40 -21.80 -7.08 5.56
C ALA A 40 -21.94 -7.94 6.83
N GLU A 41 -22.40 -9.18 6.68
CA GLU A 41 -22.49 -10.17 7.74
C GLU A 41 -21.09 -10.56 8.24
N ALA A 42 -20.14 -10.75 7.32
CA ALA A 42 -18.74 -11.03 7.64
C ALA A 42 -18.14 -9.95 8.55
N LEU A 43 -18.26 -8.67 8.18
CA LEU A 43 -17.71 -7.57 8.98
C LEU A 43 -18.37 -7.46 10.36
N ALA A 44 -19.67 -7.73 10.47
CA ALA A 44 -20.41 -7.60 11.72
C ALA A 44 -20.13 -8.74 12.73
N THR A 45 -19.81 -9.95 12.25
CA THR A 45 -19.81 -11.16 13.08
C THR A 45 -18.43 -11.77 13.30
N THR A 46 -17.46 -11.53 12.41
CA THR A 46 -16.17 -12.25 12.43
C THR A 46 -15.00 -11.41 12.93
N GLY A 47 -15.16 -10.10 13.09
CA GLY A 47 -14.05 -9.19 13.41
C GLY A 47 -13.05 -9.02 12.26
N LEU A 48 -13.47 -9.31 11.01
CA LEU A 48 -12.63 -9.23 9.82
C LEU A 48 -11.98 -7.85 9.64
N LEU A 49 -12.73 -6.79 9.97
CA LEU A 49 -12.22 -5.42 9.88
C LEU A 49 -10.97 -5.23 10.73
N ASP A 50 -10.96 -5.72 11.97
CA ASP A 50 -9.84 -5.55 12.90
C ASP A 50 -8.60 -6.28 12.41
N VAL A 51 -8.77 -7.49 11.87
CA VAL A 51 -7.65 -8.30 11.35
C VAL A 51 -7.05 -7.69 10.10
N VAL A 52 -7.89 -7.23 9.17
CA VAL A 52 -7.43 -6.55 7.96
C VAL A 52 -6.72 -5.24 8.31
N LEU A 53 -7.24 -4.49 9.29
CA LEU A 53 -6.65 -3.24 9.73
C LEU A 53 -5.29 -3.46 10.42
N PHE A 54 -5.18 -4.48 11.28
CA PHE A 54 -3.91 -4.87 11.89
C PHE A 54 -2.86 -5.26 10.83
N TRP A 55 -3.26 -6.04 9.82
CA TRP A 55 -2.36 -6.43 8.74
C TRP A 55 -1.93 -5.24 7.89
N ALA A 56 -2.85 -4.32 7.60
CA ALA A 56 -2.54 -3.08 6.90
C ALA A 56 -1.50 -2.24 7.68
N TYR A 57 -1.66 -2.09 9.00
CA TYR A 57 -0.67 -1.40 9.84
C TYR A 57 0.71 -2.08 9.80
N ALA A 58 0.76 -3.41 9.87
CA ALA A 58 2.02 -4.15 9.77
C ALA A 58 2.74 -3.90 8.43
N LEU A 59 1.99 -3.92 7.32
CA LEU A 59 2.53 -3.67 5.98
C LEU A 59 3.01 -2.23 5.80
N VAL A 60 2.29 -1.24 6.34
CA VAL A 60 2.70 0.17 6.29
C VAL A 60 4.02 0.37 7.06
N ILE A 61 4.16 -0.21 8.25
CA ILE A 61 5.40 -0.14 9.03
C ILE A 61 6.56 -0.77 8.25
N ALA A 62 6.34 -1.97 7.68
CA ALA A 62 7.35 -2.64 6.88
C ALA A 62 7.77 -1.82 5.65
N ALA A 63 6.80 -1.19 4.97
CA ALA A 63 7.06 -0.32 3.83
C ALA A 63 7.90 0.90 4.22
N ILE A 64 7.57 1.57 5.33
CA ILE A 64 8.35 2.72 5.84
C ILE A 64 9.79 2.31 6.13
N VAL A 65 9.99 1.18 6.83
CA VAL A 65 11.33 0.67 7.14
C VAL A 65 12.12 0.41 5.85
N LEU A 66 11.53 -0.24 4.86
CA LEU A 66 12.17 -0.49 3.57
C LEU A 66 12.52 0.81 2.85
N VAL A 67 11.60 1.78 2.79
CA VAL A 67 11.84 3.08 2.15
C VAL A 67 13.02 3.80 2.81
N VAL A 68 13.08 3.83 4.14
CA VAL A 68 14.17 4.49 4.88
C VAL A 68 15.51 3.80 4.61
N VAL A 69 15.57 2.47 4.76
CA VAL A 69 16.80 1.70 4.56
C VAL A 69 17.31 1.83 3.12
N LEU A 70 16.42 1.69 2.13
CA LEU A 70 16.78 1.80 0.72
C LEU A 70 17.19 3.23 0.33
N SER A 71 16.54 4.25 0.88
CA SER A 71 16.91 5.64 0.66
C SER A 71 18.31 5.94 1.20
N LEU A 72 18.62 5.50 2.43
CA LEU A 72 19.93 5.65 3.05
C LEU A 72 21.04 4.96 2.24
N VAL A 73 20.80 3.72 1.79
CA VAL A 73 21.74 2.98 0.93
C VAL A 73 21.95 3.69 -0.42
N ASN A 74 20.90 4.24 -1.02
CA ASN A 74 20.98 4.94 -2.31
C ASN A 74 21.63 6.33 -2.21
N MET A 75 21.57 6.99 -1.05
CA MET A 75 22.18 8.30 -0.83
C MET A 75 23.70 8.22 -0.53
N ALA A 76 24.18 7.09 0.01
CA ALA A 76 25.54 6.91 0.51
C ALA A 76 26.67 6.91 -0.55
N GLY A 77 26.45 7.36 -1.79
CA GLY A 77 27.50 7.29 -2.82
C GLY A 77 27.46 8.27 -4.00
N ASN A 78 26.49 9.19 -4.13
CA ASN A 78 26.46 10.06 -5.31
C ASN A 78 25.65 11.37 -5.15
N LYS A 79 26.29 12.53 -5.32
CA LYS A 79 25.64 13.87 -5.28
C LYS A 79 24.66 14.10 -6.44
N ARG A 80 24.75 13.34 -7.52
CA ARG A 80 23.83 13.41 -8.68
C ARG A 80 22.44 12.84 -8.37
N SER A 81 22.31 11.97 -7.35
CA SER A 81 21.01 11.39 -6.97
C SER A 81 20.08 12.43 -6.34
N LEU A 82 20.63 13.44 -5.67
CA LEU A 82 19.85 14.44 -4.91
C LEU A 82 18.87 15.23 -5.80
N LYS A 83 19.30 15.67 -6.98
CA LYS A 83 18.42 16.40 -7.92
C LYS A 83 17.28 15.51 -8.43
N ARG A 84 17.55 14.22 -8.65
CA ARG A 84 16.55 13.25 -9.11
C ARG A 84 15.55 12.93 -8.00
N THR A 85 16.04 12.75 -6.77
CA THR A 85 15.21 12.58 -5.57
C THR A 85 14.30 13.80 -5.35
N GLY A 86 14.82 15.03 -5.52
CA GLY A 86 14.00 16.24 -5.40
C GLY A 86 12.83 16.28 -6.38
N PHE A 87 13.04 15.87 -7.64
CA PHE A 87 11.97 15.78 -8.63
C PHE A 87 10.93 14.71 -8.28
N THR A 88 11.37 13.54 -7.77
CA THR A 88 10.46 12.49 -7.30
C THR A 88 9.63 12.94 -6.11
N VAL A 89 10.22 13.67 -5.15
CA VAL A 89 9.50 14.24 -4.01
C VAL A 89 8.46 15.26 -4.48
N LEU A 90 8.78 16.09 -5.47
CA LEU A 90 7.85 17.05 -6.03
C LEU A 90 6.62 16.37 -6.65
N ILE A 91 6.82 15.29 -7.41
CA ILE A 91 5.71 14.48 -7.95
C ILE A 91 4.87 13.89 -6.81
N ALA A 92 5.51 13.37 -5.75
CA ALA A 92 4.79 12.82 -4.60
C ALA A 92 3.92 13.88 -3.91
N VAL A 93 4.43 15.10 -3.72
CA VAL A 93 3.66 16.22 -3.15
C VAL A 93 2.44 16.56 -4.01
N VAL A 94 2.61 16.60 -5.34
CA VAL A 94 1.50 16.86 -6.27
C VAL A 94 0.43 15.77 -6.16
N LEU A 95 0.83 14.49 -6.12
CA LEU A 95 -0.11 13.37 -5.98
C LEU A 95 -0.86 13.40 -4.65
N ILE A 96 -0.17 13.71 -3.55
CA ILE A 96 -0.80 13.88 -2.23
C ILE A 96 -1.80 15.03 -2.25
N GLY A 97 -1.41 16.18 -2.82
CA GLY A 97 -2.29 17.35 -2.93
C GLY A 97 -3.54 17.08 -3.75
N LEU A 98 -3.41 16.40 -4.90
CA LEU A 98 -4.55 15.99 -5.71
C LEU A 98 -5.45 15.00 -4.95
N SER A 99 -4.86 14.02 -4.28
CA SER A 99 -5.62 13.03 -3.50
C SER A 99 -6.39 13.67 -2.36
N TYR A 100 -5.81 14.71 -1.72
CA TYR A 100 -6.46 15.48 -0.66
C TYR A 100 -7.58 16.37 -1.17
N LEU A 101 -7.42 16.93 -2.38
CA LEU A 101 -8.46 17.74 -3.00
C LEU A 101 -9.71 16.91 -3.34
N PHE A 102 -9.53 15.67 -3.78
CA PHE A 102 -10.62 14.74 -4.07
C PHE A 102 -11.13 13.96 -2.86
N ALA A 103 -10.52 14.14 -1.68
CA ALA A 103 -11.00 13.51 -0.45
C ALA A 103 -12.23 14.24 0.09
N SER A 104 -13.34 13.50 0.24
CA SER A 104 -14.60 14.02 0.77
C SER A 104 -14.51 14.26 2.28
N GLY A 105 -13.97 13.30 3.04
CA GLY A 105 -13.96 13.37 4.50
C GLY A 105 -15.32 13.10 5.14
N ASP A 106 -16.26 12.56 4.37
CA ASP A 106 -17.62 12.29 4.81
C ASP A 106 -17.67 11.01 5.67
N PRO A 107 -18.43 11.01 6.79
CA PRO A 107 -18.58 9.83 7.62
C PRO A 107 -19.29 8.70 6.89
N ILE A 108 -18.67 7.53 6.96
CA ILE A 108 -19.26 6.29 6.53
C ILE A 108 -20.31 5.90 7.59
N ALA A 109 -21.51 5.53 7.16
CA ALA A 109 -22.61 5.11 8.04
C ALA A 109 -22.36 3.72 8.65
N VAL A 110 -21.26 3.57 9.38
CA VAL A 110 -20.91 2.38 10.17
C VAL A 110 -21.28 2.64 11.62
N ASN A 111 -21.71 1.60 12.32
CA ASN A 111 -22.23 1.66 13.69
C ASN A 111 -21.08 1.85 14.70
N VAL A 112 -20.39 2.99 14.65
CA VAL A 112 -19.31 3.36 15.56
C VAL A 112 -19.86 4.29 16.64
N ALA A 113 -19.64 3.96 17.91
CA ALA A 113 -20.17 4.71 19.06
C ALA A 113 -19.71 6.19 19.09
N VAL A 114 -18.53 6.47 18.52
CA VAL A 114 -18.00 7.82 18.35
C VAL A 114 -17.43 7.93 16.94
N GLN A 115 -18.02 8.80 16.13
CA GLN A 115 -17.50 9.10 14.80
C GLN A 115 -16.21 9.91 14.94
N PRO A 116 -15.14 9.59 14.18
CA PRO A 116 -13.92 10.38 14.19
C PRO A 116 -14.15 11.78 13.59
N THR A 117 -13.24 12.70 13.85
CA THR A 117 -13.37 14.08 13.35
C THR A 117 -13.27 14.12 11.82
N HIS A 118 -13.95 15.07 11.18
CA HIS A 118 -13.87 15.29 9.73
C HIS A 118 -12.42 15.40 9.22
N ALA A 119 -11.51 15.99 10.01
CA ALA A 119 -10.09 16.05 9.66
C ALA A 119 -9.44 14.66 9.58
N THR A 120 -9.75 13.78 10.53
CA THR A 120 -9.29 12.38 10.52
C THR A 120 -9.84 11.63 9.31
N LEU A 121 -11.12 11.80 9.00
CA LEU A 121 -11.76 11.12 7.86
C LEU A 121 -11.15 11.58 6.54
N LYS A 122 -11.00 12.90 6.36
CA LYS A 122 -10.41 13.46 5.15
C LYS A 122 -8.98 12.99 4.92
N MET A 123 -8.20 12.82 5.99
CA MET A 123 -6.84 12.27 5.89
C MET A 123 -6.84 10.79 5.47
N THR A 124 -7.76 9.99 6.02
CA THR A 124 -7.91 8.57 5.61
C THR A 124 -8.35 8.46 4.16
N ASP A 125 -9.33 9.25 3.73
CA ASP A 125 -9.80 9.28 2.34
C ASP A 125 -8.71 9.74 1.38
N THR A 126 -7.90 10.71 1.78
CA THR A 126 -6.72 11.15 1.02
C THR A 126 -5.75 10.00 0.81
N LEU A 127 -5.47 9.23 1.87
CA LEU A 127 -4.53 8.11 1.81
C LEU A 127 -5.08 6.96 0.95
N LEU A 128 -6.40 6.74 1.00
CA LEU A 128 -7.08 5.75 0.18
C LEU A 128 -7.04 6.15 -1.31
N ASN A 129 -7.42 7.39 -1.63
CA ASN A 129 -7.35 7.94 -2.98
C ASN A 129 -5.93 7.90 -3.55
N LEU A 130 -4.94 8.29 -2.73
CA LEU A 130 -3.53 8.23 -3.11
C LEU A 130 -3.10 6.80 -3.43
N SER A 131 -3.52 5.83 -2.63
CA SER A 131 -3.20 4.41 -2.85
C SER A 131 -3.78 3.91 -4.17
N TYR A 132 -5.03 4.25 -4.48
CA TYR A 132 -5.64 3.91 -5.77
C TYR A 132 -4.91 4.55 -6.95
N ALA A 133 -4.54 5.83 -6.84
CA ALA A 133 -3.78 6.52 -7.88
C ALA A 133 -2.40 5.86 -8.11
N LEU A 134 -1.69 5.50 -7.04
CA LEU A 134 -0.40 4.84 -7.12
C LEU A 134 -0.49 3.45 -7.75
N VAL A 135 -1.54 2.68 -7.46
CA VAL A 135 -1.77 1.36 -8.10
C VAL A 135 -1.96 1.52 -9.61
N VAL A 136 -2.79 2.48 -10.05
CA VAL A 136 -3.00 2.75 -11.48
C VAL A 136 -1.69 3.17 -12.15
N LEU A 137 -0.94 4.10 -11.55
CA LEU A 137 0.35 4.54 -12.06
C LEU A 137 1.38 3.40 -12.12
N ALA A 138 1.39 2.52 -11.13
CA ALA A 138 2.28 1.36 -11.11
C ALA A 138 1.97 0.39 -12.27
N ILE A 139 0.69 0.10 -12.53
CA ILE A 139 0.28 -0.73 -13.66
C ILE A 139 0.72 -0.09 -14.98
N LEU A 140 0.46 1.21 -15.17
CA LEU A 140 0.88 1.94 -16.37
C LEU A 140 2.41 1.89 -16.57
N ALA A 141 3.17 2.06 -15.49
CA ALA A 141 4.63 1.97 -15.52
C ALA A 141 5.13 0.56 -15.89
N LEU A 142 4.49 -0.50 -15.38
CA LEU A 142 4.80 -1.89 -15.72
C LEU A 142 4.54 -2.21 -17.19
N VAL A 143 3.39 -1.76 -17.72
CA VAL A 143 3.02 -1.93 -19.13
C VAL A 143 4.00 -1.17 -20.02
N TRP A 144 4.25 0.11 -19.72
CA TRP A 144 5.20 0.93 -20.47
C TRP A 144 6.62 0.34 -20.45
N GLY A 145 7.07 -0.11 -19.27
CA GLY A 145 8.36 -0.77 -19.09
C GLY A 145 8.49 -2.00 -19.98
N SER A 146 7.47 -2.86 -19.98
CA SER A 146 7.40 -4.06 -20.82
C SER A 146 7.42 -3.74 -22.32
N VAL A 147 6.60 -2.77 -22.76
CA VAL A 147 6.52 -2.35 -24.17
C VAL A 147 7.84 -1.76 -24.65
N ARG A 148 8.45 -0.85 -23.88
CA ARG A 148 9.73 -0.25 -24.25
C ARG A 148 10.83 -1.28 -24.40
N ASN A 149 10.86 -2.28 -23.50
CA ASN A 149 11.86 -3.34 -23.53
C ASN A 149 11.69 -4.21 -24.79
N LEU A 150 10.45 -4.45 -25.22
CA LEU A 150 10.15 -5.19 -26.45
C LEU A 150 10.61 -4.45 -27.72
N ILE A 151 10.52 -3.12 -27.71
CA ILE A 151 10.94 -2.26 -28.84
C ILE A 151 12.47 -2.14 -28.93
N HIS A 152 13.17 -2.01 -27.80
CA HIS A 152 14.64 -1.88 -27.76
C HIS A 152 15.39 -3.20 -27.85
N ASN A 153 14.72 -4.34 -27.68
CA ASN A 153 15.31 -5.68 -27.78
C ASN A 153 15.10 -6.32 -29.17
N ARG A 154 14.85 -5.50 -30.19
CA ARG A 154 14.94 -5.82 -31.62
C ARG A 154 16.04 -4.97 -32.23
#